data_AF-A0A382KT83-F1
#
_entry.id   AF-A0A382KT83-F1
#
_cell.length_a   1.000
_cell.length_b   1.000
_cell.length_c   1.000
_cell.angle_alpha   90.00
_cell.angle_beta   90.00
_cell.angle_gamma   90.00
#
_symmetry.space_group_name_H-M   'P 1'
#
loop_
_entity.id
_entity.type
_entity.pdbx_description
1 polymer ?
#
loop_
_entity_poly.entity_id
_entity_poly.type
_entity_poly.pdbx_seq_one_letter_code
_entity_poly.pdbx_strand_id
1 'polypeptide(L)'
;TGTLTTAAILNFEDTPFYTLGVTTSDSIYTSPVENIVVQVTDVEEGIIVSRTTGLITSEHEESDTFTVVLESAPLEDVIIPLSSSDISEVSIFPDSLIFTSSDWSEPKTVTLTGIDDSDTTDGNIPYSVILASTISSDPNYNGIDLPDVAATNIAKDIQGPKVTIQPFDPGYATVNLPITINASITDVNEISSAILFYFTGGNTKTGIIVMNVTDVGQYEATIPGDAITPMGIHFNIVSVDKKGNQSISNYSIEINFPEGKLSTDITGSVLKDGLPKNKWRLISVPARLDDNNVVAVLGDALGKKKSTTWDVRQLKGKGWDDPYEESTELEPGKGYWLIHDVKAEFPFTTGAGYSLDQTKFEFELQPLWNMIGNPYPFRVKIEVDETNFYGPLTYGWTGEGWSSPVTELQPWSG
;
A
#
# COMPACT_ATOMS: atom_id res chain seq x y z
N THR A 1 -21.93 -80.81 -0.44
CA THR A 1 -21.01 -79.69 -0.15
C THR A 1 -19.83 -80.26 0.60
N GLY A 2 -18.61 -80.00 0.12
CA GLY A 2 -17.37 -80.39 0.79
C GLY A 2 -16.47 -79.17 0.88
N THR A 3 -15.75 -79.02 1.99
CA THR A 3 -14.79 -77.94 2.19
C THR A 3 -13.41 -78.46 1.79
N LEU A 4 -12.77 -77.84 0.80
CA LEU A 4 -11.34 -78.04 0.56
C LEU A 4 -10.58 -77.06 1.46
N THR A 5 -9.70 -77.59 2.31
CA THR A 5 -8.76 -76.82 3.14
C THR A 5 -7.34 -77.22 2.77
N THR A 6 -6.50 -76.25 2.44
CA THR A 6 -5.05 -76.42 2.27
C THR A 6 -4.33 -75.94 3.54
N ALA A 7 -3.21 -76.57 3.88
CA ALA A 7 -2.35 -76.20 5.01
C ALA A 7 -1.19 -75.27 4.60
N ALA A 8 -1.05 -74.95 3.31
CA ALA A 8 0.01 -74.08 2.81
C ALA A 8 -0.46 -72.61 2.81
N ILE A 9 0.39 -71.71 3.30
CA ILE A 9 0.26 -70.27 3.05
C ILE A 9 0.44 -70.09 1.54
N LEU A 10 -0.58 -69.53 0.88
CA LEU A 10 -0.61 -69.35 -0.56
C LEU A 10 0.09 -68.04 -0.92
N ASN A 11 1.12 -68.09 -1.76
CA ASN A 11 1.68 -66.91 -2.42
C ASN A 11 1.01 -66.76 -3.79
N PHE A 12 0.09 -65.81 -3.88
CA PHE A 12 -0.78 -65.60 -5.04
C PHE A 12 -0.09 -64.84 -6.18
N GLU A 13 0.99 -64.11 -5.88
CA GLU A 13 1.90 -63.48 -6.86
C GLU A 13 2.49 -64.50 -7.85
N ASP A 14 2.72 -65.73 -7.39
CA ASP A 14 3.37 -66.78 -8.19
C ASP A 14 2.37 -67.76 -8.85
N THR A 15 1.11 -67.84 -8.39
CA THR A 15 0.17 -68.90 -8.80
C THR A 15 -1.28 -68.41 -8.98
N PRO A 16 -1.67 -67.85 -10.14
CA PRO A 16 -2.98 -67.21 -10.34
C PRO A 16 -4.14 -68.18 -10.65
N PHE A 17 -3.87 -69.49 -10.81
CA PHE A 17 -4.88 -70.47 -11.16
C PHE A 17 -4.70 -71.78 -10.39
N TYR A 18 -5.83 -72.35 -9.94
CA TYR A 18 -5.89 -73.72 -9.43
C TYR A 18 -6.75 -74.57 -10.35
N THR A 19 -6.27 -75.77 -10.67
CA THR A 19 -7.06 -76.77 -11.40
C THR A 19 -7.44 -77.88 -10.43
N LEU A 20 -8.74 -78.06 -10.20
CA LEU A 20 -9.28 -79.19 -9.45
C LEU A 20 -9.69 -80.28 -10.42
N GLY A 21 -9.07 -81.45 -10.33
CA GLY A 21 -9.48 -82.64 -11.07
C GLY A 21 -10.55 -83.42 -10.30
N VAL A 22 -11.75 -83.55 -10.87
CA VAL A 22 -12.86 -84.32 -10.29
C VAL A 22 -13.04 -85.61 -11.10
N THR A 23 -13.10 -86.74 -10.40
CA THR A 23 -13.53 -88.02 -10.96
C THR A 23 -14.67 -88.58 -10.14
N THR A 24 -15.62 -89.21 -10.81
CA THR A 24 -16.71 -89.95 -10.16
C THR A 24 -16.52 -91.43 -10.46
N SER A 25 -16.72 -92.29 -9.46
CA SER A 25 -16.63 -93.73 -9.62
C SER A 25 -17.73 -94.43 -8.86
N ASP A 26 -18.27 -95.50 -9.46
CA ASP A 26 -19.23 -96.41 -8.82
C ASP A 26 -18.59 -97.75 -8.41
N SER A 27 -17.26 -97.79 -8.31
CA SER A 27 -16.42 -98.99 -8.04
C SER A 27 -16.24 -99.93 -9.23
N ILE A 28 -16.93 -99.72 -10.36
CA ILE A 28 -16.84 -100.55 -11.57
C ILE A 28 -16.34 -99.71 -12.76
N TYR A 29 -16.80 -98.47 -12.87
CA TYR A 29 -16.36 -97.50 -13.87
C TYR A 29 -15.89 -96.22 -13.20
N THR A 30 -14.90 -95.55 -13.82
CA THR A 30 -14.43 -94.21 -13.45
C THR A 30 -14.72 -93.26 -14.59
N SER A 31 -15.26 -92.08 -14.29
CA SER A 31 -15.36 -91.01 -15.27
C SER A 31 -13.95 -90.50 -15.64
N PRO A 32 -13.77 -89.92 -16.85
CA PRO A 32 -12.62 -89.08 -17.12
C PRO A 32 -12.50 -87.96 -16.07
N VAL A 33 -11.29 -87.48 -15.83
CA VAL A 33 -11.05 -86.30 -14.98
C VAL A 33 -11.69 -85.10 -15.65
N GLU A 34 -12.62 -84.45 -14.96
CA GLU A 34 -13.07 -83.10 -15.33
C GLU A 34 -12.29 -82.07 -14.53
N ASN A 35 -11.73 -81.09 -15.23
CA ASN A 35 -10.95 -80.02 -14.62
C ASN A 35 -11.85 -78.81 -14.36
N ILE A 36 -11.92 -78.37 -13.10
CA ILE A 36 -12.50 -77.08 -12.72
C ILE A 36 -11.34 -76.11 -12.51
N VAL A 37 -11.30 -75.04 -13.30
CA VAL A 37 -10.32 -73.96 -13.10
C VAL A 37 -10.93 -72.95 -12.15
N VAL A 38 -10.28 -72.75 -11.01
CA VAL A 38 -10.55 -71.65 -10.09
C VAL A 38 -9.54 -70.56 -10.41
N GLN A 39 -10.04 -69.44 -10.92
CA GLN A 39 -9.24 -68.23 -11.10
C GLN A 39 -9.24 -67.47 -9.78
N VAL A 40 -8.05 -67.12 -9.30
CA VAL A 40 -7.87 -66.23 -8.16
C VAL A 40 -7.23 -64.98 -8.74
N THR A 41 -7.95 -63.86 -8.70
CA THR A 41 -7.44 -62.57 -9.16
C THR A 41 -6.81 -61.85 -7.98
N ASP A 42 -5.55 -61.49 -8.15
CA ASP A 42 -4.89 -60.51 -7.29
C ASP A 42 -5.56 -59.15 -7.45
N VAL A 43 -5.66 -58.39 -6.35
CA VAL A 43 -6.20 -57.04 -6.36
C VAL A 43 -5.09 -56.14 -5.90
N GLU A 44 -4.58 -55.28 -6.80
CA GLU A 44 -3.49 -54.35 -6.49
C GLU A 44 -3.83 -53.54 -5.22
N GLU A 45 -3.22 -53.88 -4.09
CA GLU A 45 -3.43 -53.17 -2.83
C GLU A 45 -2.59 -51.90 -2.82
N GLY A 46 -3.22 -50.80 -3.23
CA GLY A 46 -2.62 -49.48 -3.15
C GLY A 46 -3.37 -48.52 -2.25
N ILE A 47 -2.67 -47.44 -1.90
CA ILE A 47 -3.20 -46.28 -1.20
C ILE A 47 -2.86 -45.07 -2.07
N ILE A 48 -3.88 -44.34 -2.49
CA ILE A 48 -3.72 -43.14 -3.30
C ILE A 48 -3.81 -41.92 -2.39
N VAL A 49 -2.78 -41.09 -2.41
CA VAL A 49 -2.77 -39.75 -1.81
C VAL A 49 -2.93 -38.73 -2.93
N SER A 50 -4.03 -37.99 -2.93
CA SER A 50 -4.21 -36.90 -3.90
C SER A 50 -3.27 -35.74 -3.56
N ARG A 51 -2.75 -35.02 -4.55
CA ARG A 51 -1.99 -33.77 -4.36
C ARG A 51 -0.91 -33.89 -3.27
N THR A 52 0.22 -34.51 -3.59
CA THR A 52 1.37 -34.59 -2.66
C THR A 52 2.20 -33.30 -2.61
N THR A 53 1.94 -32.33 -3.49
CA THR A 53 2.63 -31.04 -3.52
C THR A 53 1.67 -29.92 -3.94
N GLY A 54 2.07 -28.66 -3.69
CA GLY A 54 1.33 -27.47 -4.12
C GLY A 54 0.09 -27.18 -3.28
N LEU A 55 0.06 -27.65 -2.03
CA LEU A 55 -0.91 -27.20 -1.05
C LEU A 55 -0.43 -25.90 -0.41
N ILE A 56 -1.38 -24.99 -0.17
CA ILE A 56 -1.10 -23.64 0.33
C ILE A 56 -2.07 -23.31 1.46
N THR A 57 -1.55 -23.05 2.64
CA THR A 57 -2.28 -22.40 3.74
C THR A 57 -1.77 -20.96 3.92
N SER A 58 -2.39 -20.19 4.81
CA SER A 58 -1.82 -18.90 5.20
C SER A 58 -2.07 -18.57 6.66
N GLU A 59 -1.26 -17.65 7.20
CA GLU A 59 -1.44 -17.00 8.51
C GLU A 59 -2.72 -16.15 8.61
N HIS A 60 -3.54 -16.11 7.56
CA HIS A 60 -4.93 -15.64 7.65
C HIS A 60 -5.90 -16.76 8.03
N GLU A 61 -5.39 -17.86 8.61
CA GLU A 61 -6.14 -19.07 8.96
C GLU A 61 -6.80 -19.74 7.73
N GLU A 62 -6.22 -19.57 6.55
CA GLU A 62 -6.72 -20.20 5.33
C GLU A 62 -6.30 -21.67 5.27
N SER A 63 -7.19 -22.49 4.70
CA SER A 63 -7.04 -23.94 4.65
C SER A 63 -6.90 -24.46 3.23
N ASP A 64 -6.20 -25.58 3.08
CA ASP A 64 -6.21 -26.43 1.88
C ASP A 64 -6.45 -27.89 2.28
N THR A 65 -6.80 -28.71 1.30
CA THR A 65 -7.19 -30.10 1.53
C THR A 65 -6.52 -31.05 0.55
N PHE A 66 -6.29 -32.27 1.02
CA PHE A 66 -6.00 -33.44 0.20
C PHE A 66 -6.85 -34.62 0.66
N THR A 67 -6.95 -35.65 -0.16
CA THR A 67 -7.67 -36.88 0.12
C THR A 67 -6.76 -38.09 0.07
N VAL A 68 -7.09 -39.10 0.86
CA VAL A 68 -6.49 -40.44 0.80
C VAL A 68 -7.59 -41.47 0.54
N VAL A 69 -7.32 -42.51 -0.24
CA VAL A 69 -8.26 -43.61 -0.53
C VAL A 69 -7.52 -44.92 -0.72
N LEU A 70 -8.13 -46.05 -0.37
CA LEU A 70 -7.60 -47.39 -0.64
C LEU A 70 -8.08 -47.87 -2.02
N GLU A 71 -7.26 -48.66 -2.72
CA GLU A 71 -7.61 -49.24 -4.02
C GLU A 71 -8.36 -50.58 -3.91
N SER A 72 -8.35 -51.22 -2.74
CA SER A 72 -9.10 -52.44 -2.44
C SER A 72 -9.68 -52.45 -1.03
N ALA A 73 -10.63 -53.35 -0.79
CA ALA A 73 -11.27 -53.51 0.52
C ALA A 73 -10.32 -54.22 1.49
N PRO A 74 -9.97 -53.62 2.64
CA PRO A 74 -9.11 -54.28 3.62
C PRO A 74 -9.90 -55.33 4.41
N LEU A 75 -9.20 -56.35 4.90
CA LEU A 75 -9.76 -57.39 5.77
C LEU A 75 -9.91 -56.93 7.22
N GLU A 76 -9.06 -56.01 7.65
CA GLU A 76 -9.04 -55.39 8.98
C GLU A 76 -8.83 -53.88 8.83
N ASP A 77 -9.23 -53.09 9.83
CA ASP A 77 -9.14 -51.63 9.73
C ASP A 77 -7.70 -51.16 9.45
N VAL A 78 -7.58 -50.15 8.57
CA VAL A 78 -6.30 -49.52 8.19
C VAL A 78 -6.26 -48.13 8.79
N ILE A 79 -5.33 -47.91 9.71
CA ILE A 79 -5.12 -46.63 10.39
C ILE A 79 -3.89 -45.94 9.80
N ILE A 80 -4.05 -44.68 9.40
CA ILE A 80 -2.98 -43.82 8.87
C ILE A 80 -2.83 -42.62 9.81
N PRO A 81 -1.86 -42.61 10.74
CA PRO A 81 -1.59 -41.45 11.58
C PRO A 81 -1.01 -40.28 10.78
N LEU A 82 -1.41 -39.06 11.12
CA LEU A 82 -1.01 -37.82 10.45
C LEU A 82 -0.36 -36.86 11.46
N SER A 83 0.74 -36.21 11.06
CA SER A 83 1.36 -35.13 11.83
C SER A 83 1.98 -34.08 10.93
N SER A 84 2.29 -32.91 11.47
CA SER A 84 3.06 -31.89 10.75
C SER A 84 4.54 -31.98 11.13
N SER A 85 5.43 -31.68 10.17
CA SER A 85 6.84 -31.41 10.46
C SER A 85 7.03 -30.12 11.25
N ASP A 86 6.07 -29.18 11.14
CA ASP A 86 6.05 -27.93 11.87
C ASP A 86 4.65 -27.60 12.38
N ILE A 87 4.48 -27.61 13.70
CA ILE A 87 3.19 -27.37 14.34
C ILE A 87 2.95 -25.90 14.69
N SER A 88 3.95 -25.02 14.52
CA SER A 88 3.69 -23.57 14.57
C SER A 88 2.95 -23.09 13.33
N GLU A 89 3.15 -23.75 12.20
CA GLU A 89 2.65 -23.30 10.89
C GLU A 89 1.27 -23.82 10.51
N VAL A 90 0.90 -25.02 10.99
CA VAL A 90 -0.31 -25.69 10.51
C VAL A 90 -0.95 -26.56 11.58
N SER A 91 -2.28 -26.55 11.57
CA SER A 91 -3.12 -27.54 12.23
C SER A 91 -3.68 -28.54 11.21
N ILE A 92 -3.65 -29.82 11.55
CA ILE A 92 -4.10 -30.92 10.68
C ILE A 92 -5.33 -31.57 11.30
N PHE A 93 -6.39 -31.73 10.50
CA PHE A 93 -7.60 -32.44 10.93
C PHE A 93 -8.17 -33.34 9.82
N PRO A 94 -8.47 -34.62 10.11
CA PRO A 94 -8.19 -35.33 11.37
C PRO A 94 -6.68 -35.62 11.55
N ASP A 95 -6.26 -36.03 12.75
CA ASP A 95 -4.89 -36.49 13.06
C ASP A 95 -4.64 -37.96 12.69
N SER A 96 -5.68 -38.67 12.24
CA SER A 96 -5.60 -40.03 11.75
C SER A 96 -6.76 -40.33 10.79
N LEU A 97 -6.48 -41.14 9.77
CA LEU A 97 -7.49 -41.72 8.89
C LEU A 97 -7.70 -43.18 9.26
N ILE A 98 -8.96 -43.63 9.26
CA ILE A 98 -9.32 -45.01 9.58
C ILE A 98 -10.18 -45.55 8.45
N PHE A 99 -9.68 -46.48 7.64
CA PHE A 99 -10.46 -47.15 6.60
C PHE A 99 -10.89 -48.52 7.08
N THR A 100 -12.16 -48.85 6.83
CA THR A 100 -12.79 -50.13 7.15
C THR A 100 -13.13 -50.86 5.85
N SER A 101 -13.48 -52.14 5.94
CA SER A 101 -14.01 -52.91 4.80
C SER A 101 -15.28 -52.30 4.17
N SER A 102 -15.96 -51.37 4.86
CA SER A 102 -17.20 -50.74 4.39
C SER A 102 -17.03 -49.37 3.73
N ASP A 103 -15.91 -48.68 3.97
CA ASP A 103 -15.67 -47.30 3.51
C ASP A 103 -14.28 -47.07 2.88
N TRP A 104 -13.55 -48.15 2.60
CA TRP A 104 -12.21 -48.13 1.97
C TRP A 104 -12.11 -47.34 0.66
N SER A 105 -13.18 -47.37 -0.14
CA SER A 105 -13.26 -46.75 -1.46
C SER A 105 -13.78 -45.30 -1.40
N GLU A 106 -14.17 -44.82 -0.22
CA GLU A 106 -14.59 -43.44 -0.02
C GLU A 106 -13.35 -42.58 0.33
N PRO A 107 -12.98 -41.60 -0.51
CA PRO A 107 -11.83 -40.75 -0.21
C PRO A 107 -12.04 -39.97 1.09
N LYS A 108 -11.11 -40.13 2.03
CA LYS A 108 -11.12 -39.38 3.29
C LYS A 108 -10.33 -38.10 3.12
N THR A 109 -10.94 -36.97 3.48
CA THR A 109 -10.34 -35.65 3.35
C THR A 109 -9.53 -35.28 4.59
N VAL A 110 -8.32 -34.80 4.39
CA VAL A 110 -7.47 -34.15 5.38
C VAL A 110 -7.50 -32.64 5.12
N THR A 111 -7.80 -31.87 6.16
CA THR A 111 -7.79 -30.42 6.13
C THR A 111 -6.57 -29.89 6.84
N LEU A 112 -5.83 -29.03 6.15
CA LEU A 112 -4.69 -28.28 6.67
C LEU A 112 -5.17 -26.86 6.91
N THR A 113 -4.99 -26.33 8.10
CA THR A 113 -5.36 -24.94 8.43
C THR A 113 -4.10 -24.21 8.86
N GLY A 114 -3.75 -23.14 8.16
CA GLY A 114 -2.61 -22.30 8.53
C GLY A 114 -2.81 -21.69 9.91
N ILE A 115 -1.73 -21.52 10.65
CA ILE A 115 -1.75 -20.88 11.96
C ILE A 115 -1.18 -19.47 11.81
N ASP A 116 -1.88 -18.47 12.35
CA ASP A 116 -1.37 -17.10 12.53
C ASP A 116 -0.39 -17.11 13.70
N ASP A 117 0.89 -17.24 13.35
CA ASP A 117 1.97 -17.19 14.31
C ASP A 117 2.29 -15.71 14.67
N SER A 118 3.24 -15.46 15.58
CA SER A 118 3.54 -14.09 16.02
C SER A 118 4.74 -13.44 15.31
N ASP A 119 5.46 -14.18 14.46
CA ASP A 119 6.65 -13.72 13.75
C ASP A 119 6.27 -13.14 12.39
N THR A 120 6.23 -11.82 12.28
CA THR A 120 5.87 -11.17 11.01
C THR A 120 7.04 -11.05 10.02
N THR A 121 8.14 -11.80 10.20
CA THR A 121 9.40 -11.58 9.45
C THR A 121 10.00 -12.82 8.78
N ASP A 122 9.51 -14.01 9.10
CA ASP A 122 10.04 -15.28 8.62
C ASP A 122 9.64 -15.59 7.16
N GLY A 123 8.55 -15.00 6.68
CA GLY A 123 8.09 -15.14 5.31
C GLY A 123 7.40 -16.48 5.08
N ASN A 124 7.28 -16.92 3.82
CA ASN A 124 6.55 -18.16 3.54
C ASN A 124 7.32 -19.39 4.05
N ILE A 125 6.71 -20.17 4.94
CA ILE A 125 7.34 -21.35 5.56
C ILE A 125 6.84 -22.65 4.90
N PRO A 126 7.73 -23.44 4.27
CA PRO A 126 7.37 -24.77 3.79
C PRO A 126 7.27 -25.77 4.95
N TYR A 127 6.28 -26.65 4.90
CA TYR A 127 6.11 -27.75 5.86
C TYR A 127 5.68 -29.04 5.15
N SER A 128 5.82 -30.18 5.83
CA SER A 128 5.37 -31.49 5.37
C SER A 128 4.30 -32.04 6.31
N VAL A 129 3.22 -32.58 5.73
CA VAL A 129 2.30 -33.47 6.41
C VAL A 129 2.85 -34.87 6.32
N ILE A 130 3.24 -35.41 7.47
CA ILE A 130 3.82 -36.73 7.60
C ILE A 130 2.68 -37.75 7.66
N LEU A 131 2.68 -38.68 6.70
CA LEU A 131 1.77 -39.83 6.69
C LEU A 131 2.55 -41.02 7.24
N ALA A 132 2.43 -41.27 8.55
CA ALA A 132 3.15 -42.36 9.18
C ALA A 132 2.75 -43.71 8.59
N SER A 133 3.64 -44.70 8.72
CA SER A 133 3.38 -46.04 8.19
C SER A 133 2.06 -46.60 8.70
N THR A 134 1.30 -47.23 7.82
CA THR A 134 -0.03 -47.73 8.12
C THR A 134 -0.02 -48.78 9.24
N ILE A 135 -1.05 -48.77 10.08
CA ILE A 135 -1.25 -49.71 11.17
C ILE A 135 -2.48 -50.54 10.84
N SER A 136 -2.29 -51.85 10.62
CA SER A 136 -3.40 -52.79 10.38
C SER A 136 -3.07 -54.20 10.85
N SER A 137 -4.09 -54.99 11.15
CA SER A 137 -3.94 -56.45 11.30
C SER A 137 -4.02 -57.19 9.96
N ASP A 138 -4.39 -56.48 8.88
CA ASP A 138 -4.30 -56.97 7.51
C ASP A 138 -2.85 -56.88 7.03
N PRO A 139 -2.17 -58.00 6.74
CA PRO A 139 -0.78 -57.99 6.27
C PRO A 139 -0.57 -57.19 4.99
N ASN A 140 -1.59 -57.06 4.13
CA ASN A 140 -1.49 -56.33 2.87
C ASN A 140 -1.48 -54.81 3.09
N TYR A 141 -2.03 -54.34 4.22
CA TYR A 141 -2.13 -52.93 4.56
C TYR A 141 -1.30 -52.53 5.78
N ASN A 142 -0.45 -53.41 6.33
CA ASN A 142 0.33 -53.11 7.52
C ASN A 142 1.76 -52.66 7.18
N GLY A 143 2.16 -51.49 7.69
CA GLY A 143 3.53 -50.96 7.54
C GLY A 143 3.83 -50.37 6.17
N ILE A 144 2.81 -50.00 5.38
CA ILE A 144 2.99 -49.26 4.13
C ILE A 144 3.44 -47.85 4.46
N ASP A 145 4.58 -47.44 3.90
CA ASP A 145 5.10 -46.08 3.98
C ASP A 145 4.55 -45.24 2.82
N LEU A 146 3.86 -44.16 3.14
CA LEU A 146 3.21 -43.29 2.17
C LEU A 146 4.06 -42.05 1.90
N PRO A 147 3.96 -41.45 0.71
CA PRO A 147 4.62 -40.17 0.47
C PRO A 147 4.01 -39.08 1.35
N ASP A 148 4.87 -38.36 2.06
CA ASP A 148 4.50 -37.14 2.78
C ASP A 148 3.96 -36.09 1.80
N VAL A 149 3.05 -35.24 2.29
CA VAL A 149 2.46 -34.15 1.50
C VAL A 149 3.18 -32.85 1.81
N ALA A 150 3.81 -32.25 0.79
CA ALA A 150 4.48 -30.96 0.91
C ALA A 150 3.50 -29.80 0.72
N ALA A 151 3.57 -28.83 1.61
CA ALA A 151 2.75 -27.62 1.61
C ALA A 151 3.57 -26.39 2.00
N THR A 152 2.96 -25.22 1.90
CA THR A 152 3.58 -23.96 2.32
C THR A 152 2.55 -23.10 3.03
N ASN A 153 2.90 -22.63 4.23
CA ASN A 153 2.16 -21.59 4.92
C ASN A 153 2.63 -20.24 4.40
N ILE A 154 1.72 -19.47 3.81
CA ILE A 154 2.03 -18.15 3.26
C ILE A 154 1.95 -17.13 4.39
N ALA A 155 3.01 -16.33 4.51
CA ALA A 155 3.08 -15.28 5.50
C ALA A 155 1.96 -14.25 5.33
N LYS A 156 1.54 -13.69 6.45
CA LYS A 156 0.53 -12.63 6.49
C LYS A 156 1.04 -11.39 5.78
N ASP A 157 0.24 -10.87 4.85
CA ASP A 157 0.52 -9.55 4.32
C ASP A 157 0.15 -8.50 5.37
N ILE A 158 1.13 -7.67 5.73
CA ILE A 158 1.01 -6.55 6.66
C ILE A 158 1.27 -5.20 5.99
N GLN A 159 1.62 -5.21 4.70
CA GLN A 159 1.92 -4.00 3.95
C GLN A 159 0.67 -3.48 3.26
N GLY A 160 0.46 -2.17 3.30
CA GLY A 160 -0.63 -1.55 2.57
C GLY A 160 -0.30 -1.36 1.08
N PRO A 161 -1.33 -1.09 0.25
CA PRO A 161 -1.15 -0.91 -1.18
C PRO A 161 -0.12 0.15 -1.56
N LYS A 162 0.66 -0.10 -2.60
CA LYS A 162 1.58 0.89 -3.15
C LYS A 162 0.86 1.81 -4.14
N VAL A 163 0.85 3.11 -3.86
CA VAL A 163 0.25 4.14 -4.72
C VAL A 163 1.34 4.85 -5.54
N THR A 164 1.09 5.07 -6.83
CA THR A 164 1.92 5.91 -7.71
C THR A 164 1.04 6.69 -8.66
N ILE A 165 1.09 8.02 -8.61
CA ILE A 165 0.36 8.86 -9.57
C ILE A 165 1.08 8.92 -10.91
N GLN A 166 0.32 8.99 -12.00
CA GLN A 166 0.87 9.30 -13.31
C GLN A 166 1.28 10.78 -13.34
N PRO A 167 2.38 11.14 -14.05
CA PRO A 167 2.75 12.53 -14.23
C PRO A 167 1.61 13.33 -14.85
N PHE A 168 1.44 14.55 -14.38
CA PHE A 168 0.52 15.49 -15.00
C PHE A 168 1.10 15.96 -16.35
N ASP A 169 0.25 16.10 -17.36
CA ASP A 169 0.57 16.76 -18.62
C ASP A 169 -0.34 18.00 -18.71
N PRO A 170 0.20 19.23 -18.69
CA PRO A 170 1.61 19.64 -18.89
C PRO A 170 2.50 19.68 -17.63
N GLY A 171 2.06 19.14 -16.50
CA GLY A 171 2.82 19.15 -15.23
C GLY A 171 2.19 20.03 -14.14
N TYR A 172 1.13 20.77 -14.49
CA TYR A 172 0.40 21.67 -13.60
C TYR A 172 -1.10 21.62 -13.90
N ALA A 173 -1.93 22.08 -12.96
CA ALA A 173 -3.34 22.36 -13.21
C ALA A 173 -3.55 23.85 -13.47
N THR A 174 -4.68 24.21 -14.08
CA THR A 174 -5.04 25.61 -14.35
C THR A 174 -6.22 26.03 -13.50
N VAL A 175 -6.18 27.24 -12.94
CA VAL A 175 -7.27 27.78 -12.12
C VAL A 175 -8.65 27.60 -12.76
N ASN A 176 -9.64 27.18 -11.96
CA ASN A 176 -11.02 26.90 -12.38
C ASN A 176 -11.22 25.77 -13.41
N LEU A 177 -10.18 25.03 -13.78
CA LEU A 177 -10.33 23.84 -14.63
C LEU A 177 -10.21 22.57 -13.77
N PRO A 178 -11.11 21.59 -13.95
CA PRO A 178 -11.00 20.32 -13.24
C PRO A 178 -9.71 19.59 -13.63
N ILE A 179 -9.21 18.76 -12.73
CA ILE A 179 -8.04 17.91 -12.97
C ILE A 179 -8.34 16.46 -12.61
N THR A 180 -8.02 15.55 -13.54
CA THR A 180 -8.08 14.12 -13.33
C THR A 180 -6.75 13.61 -12.78
N ILE A 181 -6.82 12.95 -11.63
CA ILE A 181 -5.70 12.26 -11.00
C ILE A 181 -5.78 10.80 -11.41
N ASN A 182 -4.76 10.33 -12.13
CA ASN A 182 -4.60 8.92 -12.50
C ASN A 182 -3.55 8.29 -11.59
N ALA A 183 -3.84 7.13 -11.04
CA ALA A 183 -2.95 6.41 -10.13
C ALA A 183 -2.88 4.91 -10.45
N SER A 184 -1.67 4.38 -10.38
CA SER A 184 -1.43 2.95 -10.27
C SER A 184 -1.41 2.58 -8.80
N ILE A 185 -2.31 1.70 -8.38
CA ILE A 185 -2.39 1.17 -7.01
C ILE A 185 -2.25 -0.34 -7.09
N THR A 186 -1.13 -0.85 -6.56
CA THR A 186 -0.75 -2.26 -6.65
C THR A 186 -0.49 -2.82 -5.28
N ASP A 187 -0.89 -4.06 -5.08
CA ASP A 187 -0.69 -4.81 -3.85
C ASP A 187 -0.63 -6.32 -4.18
N VAL A 188 -0.09 -7.14 -3.27
CA VAL A 188 -0.10 -8.60 -3.45
C VAL A 188 -1.50 -9.18 -3.23
N ASN A 189 -2.34 -8.48 -2.46
CA ASN A 189 -3.75 -8.73 -2.31
C ASN A 189 -4.57 -7.84 -3.25
N GLU A 190 -5.83 -8.20 -3.45
CA GLU A 190 -6.75 -7.33 -4.20
C GLU A 190 -7.01 -6.04 -3.43
N ILE A 191 -7.15 -4.93 -4.16
CA ILE A 191 -7.52 -3.64 -3.56
C ILE A 191 -9.01 -3.66 -3.21
N SER A 192 -9.32 -3.32 -1.95
CA SER A 192 -10.69 -3.21 -1.45
C SER A 192 -11.27 -1.81 -1.68
N SER A 193 -10.47 -0.77 -1.46
CA SER A 193 -10.90 0.62 -1.71
C SER A 193 -9.74 1.56 -2.03
N ALA A 194 -10.04 2.62 -2.79
CA ALA A 194 -9.15 3.74 -3.05
C ALA A 194 -9.95 5.05 -2.99
N ILE A 195 -9.56 5.96 -2.10
CA ILE A 195 -10.26 7.21 -1.82
C ILE A 195 -9.27 8.36 -1.90
N LEU A 196 -9.59 9.35 -2.72
CA LEU A 196 -8.87 10.60 -2.83
C LEU A 196 -9.46 11.64 -1.88
N PHE A 197 -8.62 12.17 -0.98
CA PHE A 197 -8.92 13.32 -0.13
C PHE A 197 -8.16 14.52 -0.68
N TYR A 198 -8.85 15.62 -0.98
CA TYR A 198 -8.18 16.85 -1.45
C TYR A 198 -8.46 18.05 -0.55
N PHE A 199 -7.54 18.99 -0.61
CA PHE A 199 -7.41 20.08 0.34
C PHE A 199 -6.99 21.34 -0.40
N THR A 200 -7.82 22.37 -0.28
CA THR A 200 -7.62 23.63 -1.02
C THR A 200 -6.93 24.65 -0.12
N GLY A 201 -5.91 25.34 -0.61
CA GLY A 201 -5.36 26.54 0.04
C GLY A 201 -5.01 26.40 1.53
N GLY A 202 -4.34 25.32 1.91
CA GLY A 202 -3.91 25.08 3.29
C GLY A 202 -5.01 24.68 4.28
N ASN A 203 -6.23 24.41 3.79
CA ASN A 203 -7.30 23.87 4.63
C ASN A 203 -7.00 22.42 5.05
N THR A 204 -7.59 22.00 6.17
CA THR A 204 -7.40 20.65 6.73
C THR A 204 -8.22 19.56 6.05
N LYS A 205 -9.20 19.92 5.21
CA LYS A 205 -9.95 19.02 4.30
C LYS A 205 -10.93 19.85 3.47
N THR A 206 -11.06 19.56 2.18
CA THR A 206 -12.07 20.20 1.34
C THR A 206 -13.04 19.20 0.72
N GLY A 207 -12.55 18.05 0.22
CA GLY A 207 -13.43 17.05 -0.37
C GLY A 207 -12.89 15.62 -0.32
N ILE A 208 -13.77 14.69 -0.67
CA ILE A 208 -13.54 13.25 -0.70
C ILE A 208 -14.12 12.72 -2.01
N ILE A 209 -13.34 11.93 -2.74
CA ILE A 209 -13.73 11.31 -4.00
C ILE A 209 -13.36 9.84 -3.92
N VAL A 210 -14.32 8.94 -4.14
CA VAL A 210 -14.02 7.53 -4.36
C VAL A 210 -13.39 7.41 -5.75
N MET A 211 -12.24 6.79 -5.86
CA MET A 211 -11.57 6.64 -7.15
C MET A 211 -12.26 5.55 -7.98
N ASN A 212 -12.45 5.80 -9.27
CA ASN A 212 -13.01 4.85 -10.21
C ASN A 212 -11.90 3.92 -10.71
N VAL A 213 -12.19 2.62 -10.85
CA VAL A 213 -11.28 1.66 -11.48
C VAL A 213 -11.41 1.79 -12.99
N THR A 214 -10.30 2.05 -13.68
CA THR A 214 -10.25 2.16 -15.15
C THR A 214 -9.67 0.91 -15.81
N ASP A 215 -8.75 0.24 -15.12
CA ASP A 215 -8.15 -1.04 -15.50
C ASP A 215 -7.60 -1.73 -14.25
N VAL A 216 -7.05 -2.94 -14.38
CA VAL A 216 -6.40 -3.67 -13.29
C VAL A 216 -5.29 -2.81 -12.66
N GLY A 217 -5.48 -2.48 -11.38
CA GLY A 217 -4.55 -1.63 -10.63
C GLY A 217 -4.52 -0.16 -11.06
N GLN A 218 -5.39 0.28 -11.99
CA GLN A 218 -5.46 1.67 -12.43
C GLN A 218 -6.74 2.35 -11.92
N TYR A 219 -6.54 3.53 -11.34
CA TYR A 219 -7.58 4.30 -10.66
C TYR A 219 -7.57 5.74 -11.14
N GLU A 220 -8.76 6.34 -11.24
CA GLU A 220 -8.90 7.76 -11.56
C GLU A 220 -9.86 8.49 -10.62
N ALA A 221 -9.60 9.76 -10.36
CA ALA A 221 -10.53 10.66 -9.69
C ALA A 221 -10.38 12.09 -10.22
N THR A 222 -11.49 12.80 -10.42
CA THR A 222 -11.47 14.18 -10.94
C THR A 222 -11.77 15.18 -9.83
N ILE A 223 -10.78 15.99 -9.48
CA ILE A 223 -10.95 17.13 -8.57
C ILE A 223 -11.69 18.23 -9.34
N PRO A 224 -12.78 18.78 -8.79
CA PRO A 224 -13.59 19.78 -9.48
C PRO A 224 -12.84 21.10 -9.63
N GLY A 225 -13.11 21.83 -10.71
CA GLY A 225 -12.37 23.05 -11.06
C GLY A 225 -12.50 24.18 -10.02
N ASP A 226 -13.61 24.26 -9.29
CA ASP A 226 -13.82 25.25 -8.21
C ASP A 226 -12.87 25.05 -7.02
N ALA A 227 -12.35 23.84 -6.81
CA ALA A 227 -11.30 23.56 -5.86
C ALA A 227 -9.91 23.99 -6.35
N ILE A 228 -9.74 24.18 -7.67
CA ILE A 228 -8.47 24.55 -8.29
C ILE A 228 -8.33 26.08 -8.27
N THR A 229 -7.78 26.56 -7.15
CA THR A 229 -7.59 28.00 -6.89
C THR A 229 -6.09 28.36 -6.92
N PRO A 230 -5.73 29.65 -7.04
CA PRO A 230 -4.33 30.09 -6.91
C PRO A 230 -3.72 29.76 -5.54
N MET A 231 -4.54 29.36 -4.57
CA MET A 231 -4.06 28.94 -3.26
C MET A 231 -3.35 27.59 -3.28
N GLY A 232 -3.36 26.87 -4.40
CA GLY A 232 -2.75 25.55 -4.52
C GLY A 232 -3.63 24.43 -3.97
N ILE A 233 -3.23 23.20 -4.24
CA ILE A 233 -3.95 22.01 -3.82
C ILE A 233 -2.98 20.90 -3.40
N HIS A 234 -3.29 20.24 -2.29
CA HIS A 234 -2.71 18.96 -1.93
C HIS A 234 -3.80 17.89 -1.88
N PHE A 235 -3.40 16.63 -2.04
CA PHE A 235 -4.30 15.50 -1.94
C PHE A 235 -3.57 14.23 -1.49
N ASN A 236 -4.33 13.37 -0.81
CA ASN A 236 -3.90 12.06 -0.35
C ASN A 236 -4.77 11.02 -1.03
N ILE A 237 -4.19 9.89 -1.43
CA ILE A 237 -4.93 8.70 -1.80
C ILE A 237 -4.78 7.72 -0.63
N VAL A 238 -5.91 7.39 -0.01
CA VAL A 238 -5.99 6.33 1.00
C VAL A 238 -6.48 5.08 0.31
N SER A 239 -5.67 4.03 0.34
CA SER A 239 -6.02 2.73 -0.24
C SER A 239 -5.96 1.63 0.82
N VAL A 240 -6.88 0.68 0.70
CA VAL A 240 -7.01 -0.47 1.60
C VAL A 240 -7.13 -1.73 0.75
N ASP A 241 -6.37 -2.77 1.07
CA ASP A 241 -6.48 -4.08 0.42
C ASP A 241 -7.63 -4.95 1.00
N LYS A 242 -7.77 -6.18 0.53
CA LYS A 242 -8.76 -7.15 1.04
C LYS A 242 -8.43 -7.73 2.42
N LYS A 243 -7.18 -7.64 2.87
CA LYS A 243 -6.74 -8.10 4.20
C LYS A 243 -6.83 -6.99 5.26
N GLY A 244 -7.13 -5.76 4.85
CA GLY A 244 -7.33 -4.59 5.71
C GLY A 244 -6.09 -3.71 5.86
N ASN A 245 -4.99 -4.00 5.16
CA ASN A 245 -3.80 -3.16 5.23
C ASN A 245 -4.04 -1.85 4.47
N GLN A 246 -3.56 -0.76 5.06
CA GLN A 246 -3.81 0.58 4.57
C GLN A 246 -2.52 1.29 4.20
N SER A 247 -2.58 2.09 3.12
CA SER A 247 -1.57 3.08 2.80
C SER A 247 -2.19 4.47 2.63
N ILE A 248 -1.38 5.49 2.86
CA ILE A 248 -1.74 6.90 2.65
C ILE A 248 -0.61 7.55 1.85
N SER A 249 -0.93 8.04 0.66
CA SER A 249 -0.01 8.86 -0.13
C SER A 249 -0.15 10.34 0.20
N ASN A 250 0.82 11.15 -0.23
CA ASN A 250 0.80 12.60 -0.07
C ASN A 250 1.34 13.26 -1.35
N TYR A 251 0.51 14.07 -2.01
CA TYR A 251 0.84 14.71 -3.28
C TYR A 251 0.33 16.16 -3.31
N SER A 252 0.95 16.96 -4.17
CA SER A 252 0.51 18.32 -4.51
C SER A 252 0.71 18.52 -6.00
N ILE A 253 -0.03 19.46 -6.56
CA ILE A 253 0.21 19.92 -7.94
C ILE A 253 0.28 21.45 -7.96
N GLU A 254 1.22 21.98 -8.73
CA GLU A 254 1.32 23.41 -8.99
C GLU A 254 0.08 23.88 -9.77
N ILE A 255 -0.46 25.02 -9.39
CA ILE A 255 -1.62 25.63 -10.04
C ILE A 255 -1.16 26.86 -10.81
N ASN A 256 -1.26 26.80 -12.13
CA ASN A 256 -1.08 27.95 -13.00
C ASN A 256 -2.25 28.93 -12.84
N PHE A 257 -1.92 30.20 -12.63
CA PHE A 257 -2.88 31.29 -12.51
C PHE A 257 -2.46 32.49 -13.37
N PRO A 258 -3.43 33.19 -14.00
CA PRO A 258 -3.16 34.43 -14.71
C PRO A 258 -2.88 35.60 -13.76
N GLU A 259 -2.40 36.71 -14.32
CA GLU A 259 -2.21 37.98 -13.62
C GLU A 259 -3.47 38.42 -12.86
N GLY A 260 -3.26 39.09 -11.72
CA GLY A 260 -4.33 39.64 -10.89
C GLY A 260 -4.97 38.65 -9.93
N LYS A 261 -4.59 37.36 -9.96
CA LYS A 261 -5.24 36.31 -9.16
C LYS A 261 -4.76 36.22 -7.72
N LEU A 262 -3.53 36.59 -7.45
CA LEU A 262 -3.05 36.79 -6.09
C LEU A 262 -3.02 38.28 -5.81
N SER A 263 -3.54 38.65 -4.65
CA SER A 263 -3.54 40.02 -4.20
C SER A 263 -3.36 40.11 -2.69
N THR A 264 -3.03 41.31 -2.24
CA THR A 264 -2.97 41.68 -0.82
C THR A 264 -4.35 41.87 -0.19
N ASP A 265 -5.45 41.86 -0.96
CA ASP A 265 -6.82 41.88 -0.42
C ASP A 265 -7.24 40.48 0.04
N ILE A 266 -6.55 40.00 1.07
CA ILE A 266 -6.86 38.75 1.73
C ILE A 266 -6.93 38.96 3.24
N THR A 267 -7.71 38.11 3.91
CA THR A 267 -7.84 38.15 5.36
C THR A 267 -6.48 37.93 6.00
N GLY A 268 -6.08 38.87 6.86
CA GLY A 268 -4.81 38.79 7.58
C GLY A 268 -3.61 39.40 6.84
N SER A 269 -3.75 39.97 5.63
CA SER A 269 -2.66 40.78 5.07
C SER A 269 -2.60 42.16 5.72
N VAL A 270 -1.40 42.59 6.15
CA VAL A 270 -1.15 43.98 6.60
C VAL A 270 -1.14 44.99 5.46
N LEU A 271 -1.09 44.52 4.21
CA LEU A 271 -1.04 45.36 3.03
C LEU A 271 -2.43 45.67 2.46
N LYS A 272 -3.48 45.01 2.96
CA LYS A 272 -4.86 45.14 2.46
C LYS A 272 -5.35 46.58 2.42
N ASP A 273 -5.10 47.35 3.49
CA ASP A 273 -5.56 48.74 3.62
C ASP A 273 -4.52 49.76 3.11
N GLY A 274 -3.41 49.28 2.58
CA GLY A 274 -2.35 50.08 2.01
C GLY A 274 -1.04 50.09 2.79
N LEU A 275 0.00 50.61 2.14
CA LEU A 275 1.31 50.83 2.74
C LEU A 275 1.45 52.29 3.21
N PRO A 276 2.00 52.50 4.42
CA PRO A 276 2.32 53.84 4.87
C PRO A 276 3.53 54.40 4.12
N LYS A 277 3.37 55.59 3.55
CA LYS A 277 4.45 56.32 2.88
C LYS A 277 5.62 56.57 3.82
N ASN A 278 6.83 56.53 3.25
CA ASN A 278 8.08 56.81 3.94
C ASN A 278 8.33 55.93 5.18
N LYS A 279 7.78 54.72 5.17
CA LYS A 279 8.03 53.71 6.19
C LYS A 279 8.42 52.38 5.54
N TRP A 280 9.35 51.68 6.20
CA TRP A 280 9.77 50.35 5.79
C TRP A 280 8.73 49.31 6.20
N ARG A 281 8.42 48.37 5.30
CA ARG A 281 7.57 47.22 5.56
C ARG A 281 8.21 45.95 5.01
N LEU A 282 8.07 44.86 5.76
CA LEU A 282 8.44 43.54 5.30
C LEU A 282 7.35 43.04 4.35
N ILE A 283 7.79 42.51 3.21
CA ILE A 283 6.93 41.92 2.19
C ILE A 283 7.52 40.58 1.75
N SER A 284 6.66 39.71 1.24
CA SER A 284 7.05 38.49 0.53
C SER A 284 6.04 38.24 -0.59
N VAL A 285 6.44 37.47 -1.61
CA VAL A 285 5.55 37.01 -2.68
C VAL A 285 5.20 35.54 -2.43
N PRO A 286 3.92 35.18 -2.28
CA PRO A 286 3.51 33.84 -1.89
C PRO A 286 3.27 32.89 -3.08
N ALA A 287 4.07 33.01 -4.15
CA ALA A 287 3.96 32.18 -5.36
C ALA A 287 5.18 32.34 -6.27
N ARG A 288 5.42 31.35 -7.13
CA ARG A 288 6.42 31.45 -8.20
C ARG A 288 5.82 32.21 -9.38
N LEU A 289 6.25 33.45 -9.60
CA LEU A 289 5.77 34.27 -10.71
C LEU A 289 6.52 33.98 -12.01
N ASP A 290 5.84 34.14 -13.14
CA ASP A 290 6.45 33.99 -14.48
C ASP A 290 7.52 35.06 -14.73
N ASP A 291 7.25 36.28 -14.25
CA ASP A 291 8.22 37.37 -14.15
C ASP A 291 8.32 37.80 -12.68
N ASN A 292 9.42 37.43 -12.03
CA ASN A 292 9.70 37.74 -10.64
C ASN A 292 10.42 39.09 -10.47
N ASN A 293 10.64 39.86 -11.54
CA ASN A 293 11.33 41.13 -11.46
C ASN A 293 10.54 42.13 -10.59
N VAL A 294 11.22 42.78 -9.66
CA VAL A 294 10.61 43.74 -8.73
C VAL A 294 9.80 44.84 -9.45
N VAL A 295 10.26 45.32 -10.61
CA VAL A 295 9.55 46.34 -11.39
C VAL A 295 8.33 45.76 -12.08
N ALA A 296 8.38 44.52 -12.56
CA ALA A 296 7.22 43.86 -13.16
C ALA A 296 6.14 43.59 -12.10
N VAL A 297 6.54 43.15 -10.90
CA VAL A 297 5.59 42.78 -9.84
C VAL A 297 4.95 43.99 -9.16
N LEU A 298 5.70 45.06 -8.91
CA LEU A 298 5.22 46.21 -8.13
C LEU A 298 4.98 47.48 -8.96
N GLY A 299 5.44 47.51 -10.21
CA GLY A 299 5.44 48.70 -11.04
C GLY A 299 4.06 49.25 -11.37
N ASP A 300 3.05 48.38 -11.53
CA ASP A 300 1.68 48.82 -11.78
C ASP A 300 1.09 49.55 -10.57
N ALA A 301 1.33 49.02 -9.36
CA ALA A 301 0.81 49.61 -8.13
C ALA A 301 1.61 50.84 -7.65
N LEU A 302 2.93 50.86 -7.87
CA LEU A 302 3.83 51.91 -7.38
C LEU A 302 4.30 52.89 -8.46
N GLY A 303 3.92 52.66 -9.72
CA GLY A 303 4.40 53.40 -10.87
C GLY A 303 5.88 53.19 -11.18
N LYS A 304 6.40 53.93 -12.17
CA LYS A 304 7.78 53.81 -12.66
C LYS A 304 8.81 53.98 -11.52
N LYS A 305 9.67 52.98 -11.34
CA LYS A 305 10.74 52.98 -10.33
C LYS A 305 11.74 54.13 -10.55
N LYS A 306 12.03 54.84 -9.46
CA LYS A 306 13.13 55.80 -9.30
C LYS A 306 13.67 55.64 -7.87
N SER A 307 14.96 55.92 -7.66
CA SER A 307 15.58 55.86 -6.32
C SER A 307 14.93 56.78 -5.28
N THR A 308 14.14 57.78 -5.73
CA THR A 308 13.41 58.70 -4.85
C THR A 308 11.93 58.36 -4.68
N THR A 309 11.40 57.35 -5.40
CA THR A 309 9.97 57.02 -5.36
C THR A 309 9.68 55.77 -4.57
N TRP A 310 10.42 54.69 -4.80
CA TRP A 310 10.25 53.45 -4.06
C TRP A 310 11.46 52.54 -4.27
N ASP A 311 11.75 51.73 -3.26
CA ASP A 311 12.90 50.84 -3.24
C ASP A 311 12.55 49.53 -2.53
N VAL A 312 13.15 48.43 -3.01
CA VAL A 312 13.03 47.10 -2.41
C VAL A 312 14.42 46.61 -2.08
N ARG A 313 14.63 46.16 -0.85
CA ARG A 313 15.94 45.70 -0.38
C ARG A 313 15.90 44.32 0.23
N GLN A 314 17.02 43.63 0.07
CA GLN A 314 17.31 42.33 0.70
C GLN A 314 18.58 42.44 1.55
N LEU A 315 18.70 41.54 2.52
CA LEU A 315 19.91 41.42 3.33
C LEU A 315 21.08 40.90 2.47
N LYS A 316 22.22 41.60 2.45
CA LYS A 316 23.42 41.17 1.73
C LYS A 316 24.46 40.60 2.69
N GLY A 317 24.41 39.29 2.90
CA GLY A 317 25.39 38.57 3.72
C GLY A 317 24.72 37.80 4.85
N LYS A 318 25.49 37.49 5.89
CA LYS A 318 25.11 36.62 7.01
C LYS A 318 25.24 37.30 8.39
N GLY A 319 25.44 38.62 8.48
CA GLY A 319 25.85 39.35 9.70
C GLY A 319 24.86 40.44 10.16
N TRP A 320 25.03 40.90 11.41
CA TRP A 320 24.25 42.00 11.99
C TRP A 320 24.53 43.36 11.32
N ASP A 321 25.78 43.60 10.92
CA ASP A 321 26.23 44.83 10.28
C ASP A 321 26.24 44.72 8.73
N ASP A 322 25.71 43.62 8.21
CA ASP A 322 25.74 43.39 6.77
C ASP A 322 24.79 44.35 6.05
N PRO A 323 25.25 44.96 4.95
CA PRO A 323 24.49 46.01 4.28
C PRO A 323 23.22 45.45 3.64
N TYR A 324 22.20 46.29 3.50
CA TYR A 324 21.07 46.00 2.63
C TYR A 324 21.39 46.41 1.20
N GLU A 325 21.13 45.52 0.25
CA GLU A 325 21.24 45.82 -1.17
C GLU A 325 19.89 45.88 -1.86
N GLU A 326 19.84 46.55 -3.00
CA GLU A 326 18.65 46.59 -3.85
C GLU A 326 18.31 45.18 -4.34
N SER A 327 17.04 44.80 -4.22
CA SER A 327 16.53 43.57 -4.84
C SER A 327 16.04 43.85 -6.25
N THR A 328 16.41 42.97 -7.17
CA THR A 328 15.91 42.97 -8.56
C THR A 328 14.79 41.96 -8.76
N GLU A 329 14.69 40.96 -7.88
CA GLU A 329 13.76 39.84 -7.99
C GLU A 329 13.07 39.54 -6.65
N LEU A 330 11.91 38.90 -6.72
CA LEU A 330 11.12 38.47 -5.56
C LEU A 330 10.94 36.95 -5.59
N GLU A 331 11.60 36.26 -4.68
CA GLU A 331 11.56 34.81 -4.55
C GLU A 331 10.47 34.39 -3.54
N PRO A 332 9.77 33.28 -3.79
CA PRO A 332 8.81 32.77 -2.83
C PRO A 332 9.49 32.37 -1.51
N GLY A 333 8.84 32.69 -0.39
CA GLY A 333 9.35 32.35 0.95
C GLY A 333 10.51 33.21 1.45
N LYS A 334 10.97 34.18 0.66
CA LYS A 334 11.97 35.17 1.08
C LYS A 334 11.30 36.48 1.47
N GLY A 335 11.83 37.12 2.52
CA GLY A 335 11.39 38.42 3.00
C GLY A 335 12.19 39.56 2.37
N TYR A 336 11.53 40.68 2.09
CA TYR A 336 12.14 41.88 1.53
C TYR A 336 11.63 43.13 2.23
N TRP A 337 12.49 44.15 2.31
CA TRP A 337 12.11 45.47 2.79
C TRP A 337 11.59 46.32 1.64
N LEU A 338 10.38 46.86 1.75
CA LEU A 338 9.80 47.82 0.81
C LEU A 338 9.61 49.18 1.48
N ILE A 339 9.97 50.25 0.77
CA ILE A 339 9.64 51.64 1.09
C ILE A 339 9.13 52.37 -0.15
N HIS A 340 8.21 53.30 0.03
CA HIS A 340 7.69 54.12 -1.06
C HIS A 340 7.28 55.54 -0.61
N ASP A 341 7.32 56.48 -1.55
CA ASP A 341 6.83 57.86 -1.44
C ASP A 341 5.95 58.24 -2.66
N VAL A 342 5.11 57.30 -3.08
CA VAL A 342 4.16 57.46 -4.20
C VAL A 342 2.73 57.31 -3.72
N LYS A 343 1.76 57.79 -4.49
CA LYS A 343 0.35 57.41 -4.31
C LYS A 343 0.18 56.01 -4.89
N ALA A 344 0.31 54.99 -4.04
CA ALA A 344 0.17 53.59 -4.43
C ALA A 344 -1.30 53.23 -4.69
N GLU A 345 -1.52 52.33 -5.65
CA GLU A 345 -2.83 51.73 -5.91
C GLU A 345 -2.98 50.43 -5.11
N PHE A 346 -4.17 50.20 -4.54
CA PHE A 346 -4.45 49.02 -3.71
C PHE A 346 -5.76 48.34 -4.14
N PRO A 347 -5.87 47.02 -3.93
CA PRO A 347 -4.82 46.12 -3.40
C PRO A 347 -3.69 45.86 -4.40
N PHE A 348 -2.49 45.54 -3.91
CA PHE A 348 -1.43 45.01 -4.77
C PHE A 348 -1.83 43.66 -5.34
N THR A 349 -1.61 43.48 -6.62
CA THR A 349 -1.81 42.24 -7.37
C THR A 349 -0.50 41.78 -7.99
N THR A 350 -0.34 40.48 -8.20
CA THR A 350 0.83 39.93 -8.92
C THR A 350 0.55 39.74 -10.40
N GLY A 351 1.64 39.57 -11.16
CA GLY A 351 1.64 38.90 -12.46
C GLY A 351 1.14 37.45 -12.40
N ALA A 352 1.13 36.81 -13.57
CA ALA A 352 0.85 35.38 -13.71
C ALA A 352 1.94 34.51 -13.07
N GLY A 353 1.61 33.26 -12.76
CA GLY A 353 2.56 32.34 -12.14
C GLY A 353 1.93 31.02 -11.71
N TYR A 354 2.58 30.40 -10.73
CA TYR A 354 2.27 29.08 -10.21
C TYR A 354 2.22 29.08 -8.69
N SER A 355 1.23 28.38 -8.12
CA SER A 355 1.31 27.98 -6.72
C SER A 355 2.49 27.03 -6.51
N LEU A 356 2.97 26.93 -5.28
CA LEU A 356 4.05 26.01 -4.93
C LEU A 356 3.52 24.65 -4.50
N ASP A 357 4.42 23.66 -4.50
CA ASP A 357 4.20 22.34 -3.89
C ASP A 357 3.88 22.50 -2.40
N GLN A 358 2.75 21.95 -1.97
CA GLN A 358 2.26 22.00 -0.59
C GLN A 358 2.69 20.80 0.25
N THR A 359 3.32 19.78 -0.35
CA THR A 359 3.86 18.64 0.39
C THR A 359 5.14 19.01 1.13
N LYS A 360 5.96 19.87 0.54
CA LYS A 360 7.24 20.31 1.09
C LYS A 360 7.68 21.64 0.48
N PHE A 361 8.12 22.56 1.33
CA PHE A 361 8.87 23.75 0.92
C PHE A 361 10.13 23.84 1.78
N GLU A 362 11.29 23.91 1.13
CA GLU A 362 12.59 24.00 1.80
C GLU A 362 13.18 25.39 1.61
N PHE A 363 13.62 25.98 2.72
CA PHE A 363 14.31 27.26 2.74
C PHE A 363 15.55 27.13 3.60
N GLU A 364 16.73 27.32 3.02
CA GLU A 364 18.00 27.18 3.74
C GLU A 364 18.31 28.46 4.51
N LEU A 365 18.28 28.36 5.85
CA LEU A 365 18.65 29.47 6.72
C LEU A 365 20.18 29.58 6.83
N GLN A 366 20.67 30.81 6.75
CA GLN A 366 22.06 31.14 6.98
C GLN A 366 22.32 31.39 8.48
N PRO A 367 23.56 31.23 8.97
CA PRO A 367 23.91 31.69 10.30
C PRO A 367 23.52 33.16 10.55
N LEU A 368 23.09 33.47 11.77
CA LEU A 368 22.60 34.78 12.21
C LEU A 368 21.23 35.16 11.60
N TRP A 369 21.13 36.32 10.95
CA TRP A 369 19.83 36.90 10.55
C TRP A 369 19.38 36.40 9.19
N ASN A 370 18.09 36.09 9.09
CA ASN A 370 17.43 35.66 7.88
C ASN A 370 16.16 36.48 7.68
N MET A 371 15.86 36.82 6.42
CA MET A 371 14.58 37.40 6.03
C MET A 371 13.78 36.31 5.31
N ILE A 372 12.85 35.71 6.04
CA ILE A 372 11.92 34.73 5.48
C ILE A 372 10.58 35.40 5.18
N GLY A 373 9.74 34.71 4.43
CA GLY A 373 8.41 35.11 4.01
C GLY A 373 7.47 33.93 4.06
N ASN A 374 6.16 34.16 4.08
CA ASN A 374 5.22 33.08 3.79
C ASN A 374 5.31 32.74 2.28
N PRO A 375 5.68 31.50 1.89
CA PRO A 375 5.75 31.09 0.50
C PRO A 375 4.37 30.77 -0.10
N TYR A 376 3.31 30.71 0.71
CA TYR A 376 1.95 30.35 0.28
C TYR A 376 0.95 31.49 0.51
N PRO A 377 -0.13 31.57 -0.29
CA PRO A 377 -1.10 32.66 -0.23
C PRO A 377 -2.17 32.44 0.85
N PHE A 378 -1.88 31.59 1.82
CA PHE A 378 -2.70 31.29 2.99
C PHE A 378 -1.79 31.20 4.22
N ARG A 379 -2.37 31.26 5.41
CA ARG A 379 -1.63 31.23 6.67
C ARG A 379 -0.94 29.88 6.90
N VAL A 380 0.33 29.92 7.30
CA VAL A 380 1.14 28.75 7.63
C VAL A 380 1.49 28.76 9.10
N LYS A 381 1.24 27.65 9.80
CA LYS A 381 1.73 27.46 11.17
C LYS A 381 3.19 27.01 11.13
N ILE A 382 3.97 27.49 12.08
CA ILE A 382 5.39 27.20 12.18
C ILE A 382 5.65 26.49 13.50
N GLU A 383 6.46 25.46 13.44
CA GLU A 383 7.12 24.87 14.59
C GLU A 383 8.61 25.21 14.49
N VAL A 384 9.15 25.81 15.55
CA VAL A 384 10.53 26.30 15.58
C VAL A 384 11.27 25.58 16.70
N ASP A 385 12.42 25.00 16.38
CA ASP A 385 13.35 24.50 17.40
C ASP A 385 14.09 25.68 18.06
N GLU A 386 13.58 26.08 19.22
CA GLU A 386 14.10 27.21 20.00
C GLU A 386 15.55 27.00 20.50
N THR A 387 16.09 25.78 20.41
CA THR A 387 17.51 25.50 20.71
C THR A 387 18.42 26.10 19.65
N ASN A 388 17.95 26.14 18.40
CA ASN A 388 18.73 26.53 17.23
C ASN A 388 18.30 27.89 16.65
N PHE A 389 17.06 28.32 16.88
CA PHE A 389 16.48 29.50 16.25
C PHE A 389 15.73 30.40 17.25
N TYR A 390 15.75 31.71 17.00
CA TYR A 390 14.94 32.70 17.72
C TYR A 390 14.06 33.47 16.73
N GLY A 391 12.75 33.53 16.99
CA GLY A 391 11.75 34.11 16.08
C GLY A 391 10.85 33.05 15.44
N PRO A 392 10.22 33.33 14.28
CA PRO A 392 10.31 34.58 13.52
C PRO A 392 9.66 35.77 14.23
N LEU A 393 10.14 36.96 13.91
CA LEU A 393 9.61 38.23 14.39
C LEU A 393 9.01 38.99 13.20
N THR A 394 7.92 39.71 13.43
CA THR A 394 7.32 40.59 12.43
C THR A 394 7.69 42.05 12.71
N TYR A 395 7.67 42.91 11.69
CA TYR A 395 7.89 44.35 11.86
C TYR A 395 6.71 45.16 11.35
N GLY A 396 6.24 46.12 12.14
CA GLY A 396 5.29 47.11 11.64
C GLY A 396 3.81 46.74 11.74
N TRP A 397 3.47 45.62 12.41
CA TRP A 397 2.11 45.05 12.43
C TRP A 397 1.13 45.79 13.36
N THR A 398 1.51 45.98 14.63
CA THR A 398 0.70 46.66 15.67
C THR A 398 1.38 47.96 16.16
N GLY A 399 2.17 48.60 15.29
CA GLY A 399 2.97 49.79 15.62
C GLY A 399 4.24 49.82 14.79
N GLU A 400 5.17 50.73 15.12
CA GLU A 400 6.53 50.70 14.52
C GLU A 400 7.48 49.98 15.47
N GLY A 401 7.98 48.81 15.05
CA GLY A 401 8.86 47.98 15.86
C GLY A 401 8.73 46.49 15.57
N TRP A 402 9.61 45.72 16.19
CA TRP A 402 9.60 44.26 16.16
C TRP A 402 8.57 43.68 17.12
N SER A 403 7.88 42.63 16.71
CA SER A 403 6.99 41.85 17.58
C SER A 403 7.78 40.93 18.52
N SER A 404 7.08 40.33 19.48
CA SER A 404 7.52 39.04 20.08
C SER A 404 7.49 37.92 19.02
N PRO A 405 8.15 36.77 19.27
CA PRO A 405 8.07 35.62 18.38
C PRO A 405 6.63 35.25 18.02
N VAL A 406 6.40 34.94 16.74
CA VAL A 406 5.11 34.50 16.21
C VAL A 406 5.17 33.04 15.79
N THR A 407 4.02 32.37 15.84
CA THR A 407 3.89 30.94 15.49
C THR A 407 3.24 30.72 14.13
N GLU A 408 3.00 31.79 13.37
CA GLU A 408 2.32 31.75 12.09
C GLU A 408 2.96 32.74 11.11
N LEU A 409 3.20 32.30 9.88
CA LEU A 409 3.52 33.19 8.75
C LEU A 409 2.20 33.61 8.10
N GLN A 410 1.96 34.92 8.03
CA GLN A 410 0.84 35.47 7.27
C GLN A 410 1.27 35.69 5.81
N PRO A 411 0.41 35.40 4.83
CA PRO A 411 0.68 35.73 3.44
C PRO A 411 0.92 37.24 3.29
N TRP A 412 1.76 37.62 2.32
CA TRP A 412 2.11 39.03 2.02
C TRP A 412 2.79 39.81 3.15
N SER A 413 3.44 39.11 4.09
CA SER A 413 3.86 39.75 5.34
C SER A 413 5.33 39.62 5.72
N GLY A 414 6.19 39.06 4.85
CA GLY A 414 7.63 38.89 5.12
C GLY A 414 7.89 38.26 6.47
#